data_AF-A0AAJ4ANW0-F1
#
_entry.id   AF-A0AAJ4ANW0-F1
#
_cell.length_a   1.000
_cell.length_b   1.000
_cell.length_c   1.000
_cell.angle_alpha   90.00
_cell.angle_beta   90.00
_cell.angle_gamma   90.00
#
_symmetry.space_group_name_H-M   'P 1'
#
loop_
_entity.id
_entity.type
_entity.pdbx_description
1 polymer ?
#
loop_
_entity_poly.entity_id
_entity_poly.type
_entity_poly.pdbx_seq_one_letter_code
_entity_poly.pdbx_strand_id
1 'polypeptide(L)'
;MRTVRVDWYRLLGYSLLFLLFSLIVTIGFVFSLTGEMKHLLQLRVHLSGIELAFSLAMFISIPVLMFRFSFFFYRMVKRGRRNGIGIICYQNLFNPFNFLLFPSLLNHIGLESRRRCIVSVTLLLILYLVVFFDTQIKPALMGLS
;
A
#
# COMPACT_ATOMS: atom_id res chain seq x y z
N MET A 1 0.67 -19.99 15.92
CA MET A 1 1.11 -19.43 14.62
C MET A 1 0.33 -20.13 13.52
N ARG A 2 -0.56 -19.44 12.79
CA ARG A 2 -1.24 -20.03 11.62
C ARG A 2 -0.27 -19.97 10.44
N THR A 3 0.06 -21.11 9.86
CA THR A 3 0.84 -21.22 8.62
C THR A 3 0.20 -20.36 7.54
N VAL A 4 0.91 -19.32 7.10
CA VAL A 4 0.51 -18.51 5.95
C VAL A 4 0.68 -19.38 4.71
N ARG A 5 -0.39 -20.04 4.26
CA ARG A 5 -0.39 -20.72 2.96
C ARG A 5 -0.55 -19.63 1.89
N VAL A 6 0.49 -19.44 1.09
CA VAL A 6 0.43 -18.57 -0.09
C VAL A 6 -0.41 -19.29 -1.14
N ASP A 7 -1.54 -18.69 -1.47
CA ASP A 7 -2.47 -19.24 -2.43
C ASP A 7 -2.07 -18.80 -3.84
N TRP A 8 -1.23 -19.61 -4.50
CA TRP A 8 -0.61 -19.30 -5.79
C TRP A 8 -1.62 -18.92 -6.87
N TYR A 9 -2.76 -19.61 -6.91
CA TYR A 9 -3.82 -19.33 -7.88
C TYR A 9 -4.36 -17.91 -7.74
N ARG A 10 -4.52 -17.46 -6.49
CA ARG A 10 -4.98 -16.13 -6.17
C ARG A 10 -3.95 -15.06 -6.52
N LEU A 11 -2.67 -15.37 -6.28
CA LEU A 11 -1.55 -14.49 -6.65
C LEU A 11 -1.51 -14.29 -8.18
N LEU A 12 -1.59 -15.38 -8.94
CA LEU A 12 -1.56 -15.37 -10.40
C LEU A 12 -2.77 -14.62 -10.98
N GLY A 13 -3.95 -14.80 -10.39
CA GLY A 13 -5.15 -14.04 -10.75
C GLY A 13 -4.97 -12.52 -10.56
N TYR A 14 -4.39 -12.09 -9.43
CA TYR A 14 -4.11 -10.67 -9.20
C TYR A 14 -3.02 -10.12 -10.13
N SER A 15 -1.98 -10.90 -10.43
CA SER A 15 -0.95 -10.51 -11.40
C SER A 15 -1.52 -10.37 -12.81
N LEU A 16 -2.39 -11.28 -13.24
CA LEU A 16 -2.99 -11.24 -14.57
C LEU A 16 -4.00 -10.08 -14.70
N LEU A 17 -4.76 -9.79 -13.64
CA LEU A 17 -5.60 -8.59 -13.55
C LEU A 17 -4.77 -7.30 -13.65
N PHE A 18 -3.59 -7.27 -13.02
CA PHE A 18 -2.69 -6.12 -13.10
C PHE A 18 -2.14 -5.93 -14.51
N LEU A 19 -1.74 -7.02 -15.20
CA LEU A 19 -1.32 -6.96 -16.60
C LEU A 19 -2.44 -6.47 -17.52
N LEU A 20 -3.67 -6.95 -17.31
CA LEU A 20 -4.83 -6.51 -18.06
C LEU A 20 -5.15 -5.02 -17.82
N PHE A 21 -5.08 -4.58 -16.56
CA PHE A 21 -5.21 -3.16 -16.21
C PHE A 21 -4.12 -2.31 -16.88
N SER A 22 -2.86 -2.78 -16.85
CA SER A 22 -1.75 -2.10 -17.51
C SER A 22 -1.94 -2.00 -19.02
N LEU A 23 -2.46 -3.04 -19.66
CA LEU A 23 -2.76 -3.03 -21.09
C LEU A 23 -3.81 -1.96 -21.42
N ILE A 24 -4.91 -1.92 -20.65
CA ILE A 24 -5.98 -0.93 -20.82
C ILE A 24 -5.44 0.50 -20.67
N VAL A 25 -4.63 0.74 -19.63
CA VAL A 25 -3.98 2.03 -19.40
C VAL A 25 -3.05 2.41 -20.55
N THR A 26 -2.27 1.46 -21.06
CA THR A 26 -1.36 1.69 -22.21
C THR A 26 -2.15 2.05 -23.47
N ILE A 27 -3.22 1.32 -23.77
CA ILE A 27 -4.08 1.59 -24.93
C ILE A 27 -4.72 2.97 -24.79
N GLY A 28 -5.29 3.29 -23.62
CA GLY A 28 -5.90 4.59 -23.35
C GLY A 28 -4.91 5.74 -23.49
N PHE A 29 -3.69 5.57 -22.98
CA PHE A 29 -2.63 6.58 -23.06
C PHE A 29 -2.17 6.82 -24.50
N VAL A 30 -1.89 5.76 -25.26
CA VAL A 30 -1.47 5.85 -26.67
C VAL A 30 -2.57 6.44 -27.55
N PHE A 31 -3.83 6.04 -27.32
CA PHE A 31 -4.96 6.60 -28.04
C PHE A 31 -5.16 8.08 -27.74
N SER A 32 -5.04 8.48 -26.47
CA SER A 32 -5.21 9.87 -26.03
C SER A 32 -4.12 10.82 -26.54
N LEU A 33 -2.88 10.35 -26.74
CA LEU A 33 -1.76 11.21 -27.13
C LEU A 33 -1.47 11.22 -28.63
N THR A 34 -1.54 10.06 -29.27
CA THR A 34 -1.05 9.88 -30.64
C THR A 34 -2.15 9.65 -31.66
N GLY A 35 -3.34 9.18 -31.25
CA GLY A 35 -4.43 8.82 -32.17
C GLY A 35 -4.12 7.67 -33.16
N GLU A 36 -2.86 7.21 -33.22
CA GLU A 36 -2.39 6.19 -34.14
C GLU A 36 -2.03 4.88 -33.43
N MET A 37 -2.54 3.75 -33.95
CA MET A 37 -2.34 2.41 -33.38
C MET A 37 -0.95 1.82 -33.66
N LYS A 38 -0.15 2.42 -34.55
CA LYS A 38 1.15 1.88 -34.99
C LYS A 38 2.19 1.83 -33.87
N HIS A 39 2.07 2.73 -32.88
CA HIS A 39 2.99 2.79 -31.75
C HIS A 39 2.75 1.69 -30.70
N LEU A 40 1.62 0.97 -30.76
CA LEU A 40 1.31 -0.10 -29.81
C LEU A 40 2.24 -1.31 -29.93
N LEU A 41 2.87 -1.55 -31.08
CA LEU A 41 3.80 -2.68 -31.27
C LEU A 41 5.18 -2.42 -30.68
N GLN A 42 5.47 -1.19 -30.22
CA GLN A 42 6.78 -0.86 -29.66
C GLN A 42 6.88 -1.31 -28.21
N LEU A 43 7.85 -2.17 -27.93
CA LEU A 43 8.11 -2.72 -26.60
C LEU A 43 8.35 -1.62 -25.54
N ARG A 44 8.95 -0.50 -25.95
CA ARG A 44 9.16 0.69 -25.10
C ARG A 44 7.84 1.33 -24.63
N VAL A 45 6.80 1.32 -25.47
CA VAL A 45 5.48 1.88 -25.14
C VAL A 45 4.77 1.03 -24.09
N HIS A 46 4.89 -0.31 -24.19
CA HIS A 46 4.38 -1.21 -23.16
C HIS A 46 5.11 -1.06 -21.82
N LEU A 47 6.44 -0.87 -21.83
CA LEU A 47 7.20 -0.60 -20.61
C LEU A 47 6.76 0.70 -19.94
N SER A 48 6.61 1.78 -20.71
CA SER A 48 6.07 3.05 -20.21
C SER A 48 4.63 2.92 -19.71
N GLY A 49 3.81 2.10 -20.36
CA GLY A 49 2.44 1.82 -19.94
C GLY A 49 2.35 1.05 -18.62
N ILE A 50 3.27 0.11 -18.38
CA ILE A 50 3.41 -0.59 -17.08
C ILE A 50 3.83 0.39 -15.99
N GLU A 51 4.79 1.27 -16.26
CA GLU A 51 5.26 2.28 -15.32
C GLU A 51 4.14 3.27 -14.95
N LEU A 52 3.33 3.68 -15.93
CA LEU A 52 2.17 4.54 -15.72
C LEU A 52 1.08 3.83 -14.90
N ALA A 53 0.77 2.58 -15.23
CA ALA A 53 -0.19 1.76 -14.50
C ALA A 53 0.24 1.52 -13.05
N PHE A 54 1.54 1.30 -12.83
CA PHE A 54 2.13 1.18 -11.50
C PHE A 54 2.01 2.49 -10.71
N SER A 55 2.31 3.63 -11.34
CA SER A 55 2.15 4.97 -10.75
C SER A 55 0.70 5.26 -10.34
N LEU A 56 -0.27 4.92 -11.20
CA LEU A 56 -1.71 5.03 -10.90
C LEU A 56 -2.13 4.12 -9.74
N ALA A 57 -1.65 2.87 -9.72
CA ALA A 57 -1.92 1.95 -8.63
C ALA A 57 -1.34 2.46 -7.30
N MET A 58 -0.14 3.07 -7.31
CA MET A 58 0.45 3.73 -6.15
C MET A 58 -0.38 4.94 -5.69
N PHE A 59 -0.78 5.80 -6.63
CA PHE A 59 -1.59 6.99 -6.35
C PHE A 59 -2.90 6.66 -5.64
N ILE A 60 -3.54 5.53 -5.99
CA ILE A 60 -4.78 5.09 -5.34
C ILE A 60 -4.50 4.33 -4.04
N SER A 61 -3.47 3.49 -4.00
CA SER A 61 -3.20 2.63 -2.85
C SER A 61 -2.73 3.40 -1.61
N ILE A 62 -1.92 4.43 -1.77
CA ILE A 62 -1.43 5.26 -0.66
C ILE A 62 -2.59 5.91 0.13
N PRO A 63 -3.50 6.70 -0.47
CA PRO A 63 -4.60 7.30 0.27
C PRO A 63 -5.54 6.24 0.87
N VAL A 64 -5.76 5.12 0.18
CA VAL A 64 -6.56 4.00 0.71
C VAL A 64 -5.93 3.40 1.97
N LEU A 65 -4.61 3.18 1.97
CA LEU A 65 -3.88 2.65 3.11
C LEU A 65 -3.81 3.65 4.27
N MET A 66 -3.60 4.93 3.98
CA MET A 66 -3.66 5.99 4.99
C MET A 66 -5.06 6.08 5.61
N PHE A 67 -6.12 6.05 4.81
CA PHE A 67 -7.49 6.06 5.32
C PHE A 67 -7.78 4.84 6.18
N ARG A 68 -7.38 3.64 5.73
CA ARG A 68 -7.52 2.41 6.52
C ARG A 68 -6.78 2.49 7.84
N PHE A 69 -5.53 2.96 7.82
CA PHE A 69 -4.75 3.16 9.03
C PHE A 69 -5.47 4.10 9.99
N SER A 70 -5.86 5.30 9.54
CA SER A 70 -6.56 6.30 10.34
C SER A 70 -7.87 5.77 10.92
N PHE A 71 -8.66 5.04 10.12
CA PHE A 71 -9.91 4.45 10.56
C PHE A 71 -9.71 3.42 11.68
N PHE A 72 -8.80 2.46 11.50
CA PHE A 72 -8.52 1.44 12.52
C PHE A 72 -7.81 2.02 13.73
N PHE A 73 -6.97 3.04 13.54
CA PHE A 73 -6.29 3.73 14.63
C PHE A 73 -7.30 4.50 15.48
N TYR A 74 -8.21 5.25 14.85
CA TYR A 74 -9.31 5.92 15.53
C TYR A 74 -10.18 4.92 16.30
N ARG A 75 -10.55 3.80 15.67
CA ARG A 75 -11.33 2.73 16.33
C ARG A 75 -10.61 2.13 17.54
N MET A 76 -9.29 1.91 17.41
CA MET A 76 -8.44 1.42 18.49
C MET A 76 -8.41 2.39 19.67
N VAL A 77 -8.22 3.69 19.41
CA VAL A 77 -8.18 4.72 20.45
C VAL A 77 -9.56 4.94 21.08
N LYS A 78 -10.65 4.96 20.31
CA LYS A 78 -11.98 5.22 20.87
C LYS A 78 -12.58 4.03 21.62
N ARG A 79 -12.50 2.82 21.06
CA ARG A 79 -13.22 1.62 21.55
C ARG A 79 -12.32 0.43 21.88
N GLY A 80 -11.06 0.46 21.44
CA GLY A 80 -10.09 -0.63 21.62
C GLY A 80 -9.31 -0.57 22.93
N ARG A 81 -9.46 0.50 23.71
CA ARG A 81 -8.79 0.66 25.01
C ARG A 81 -9.36 -0.29 26.06
N ARG A 82 -8.50 -0.79 26.94
CA ARG A 82 -8.92 -1.52 28.13
C ARG A 82 -9.60 -0.57 29.13
N ASN A 83 -10.56 -1.08 29.91
CA ASN A 83 -11.30 -0.29 30.89
C ASN A 83 -10.33 0.36 31.90
N GLY A 84 -10.50 1.66 32.15
CA GLY A 84 -9.63 2.45 33.04
C GLY A 84 -8.41 3.10 32.36
N ILE A 85 -8.17 2.86 31.06
CA ILE A 85 -7.04 3.45 30.32
C ILE A 85 -7.49 4.69 29.55
N GLY A 86 -6.94 5.85 29.88
CA GLY A 86 -7.17 7.13 29.20
C GLY A 86 -6.58 7.17 27.77
N ILE A 87 -7.01 8.14 26.95
CA ILE A 87 -6.41 8.37 25.62
C ILE A 87 -4.98 8.91 25.73
N ILE A 88 -4.73 9.70 26.77
CA ILE A 88 -3.43 10.22 27.18
C ILE A 88 -3.32 9.86 28.66
N CYS A 89 -2.38 8.98 29.01
CA CYS A 89 -2.18 8.53 30.39
C CYS A 89 -0.73 8.11 30.60
N TYR A 90 -0.29 8.04 31.85
CA TYR A 90 1.08 7.60 32.16
C TYR A 90 1.41 6.23 31.55
N GLN A 91 0.42 5.32 31.53
CA GLN A 91 0.55 3.97 30.95
C GLN A 91 0.81 3.97 29.44
N ASN A 92 0.38 5.01 28.71
CA ASN A 92 0.71 5.18 27.30
C ASN A 92 1.83 6.22 27.07
N LEU A 93 2.56 6.60 28.13
CA LEU A 93 3.61 7.61 28.10
C LEU A 93 3.15 8.92 27.44
N PHE A 94 1.88 9.28 27.65
CA PHE A 94 1.24 10.45 27.06
C PHE A 94 1.21 10.46 25.52
N ASN A 95 1.38 9.30 24.87
CA ASN A 95 1.40 9.17 23.41
C ASN A 95 0.40 8.11 22.91
N PRO A 96 -0.65 8.47 22.15
CA PRO A 96 -1.65 7.52 21.65
C PRO A 96 -1.07 6.53 20.62
N PHE A 97 0.07 6.82 19.98
CA PHE A 97 0.72 5.85 19.10
C PHE A 97 1.28 4.64 19.87
N ASN A 98 1.49 4.77 21.18
CA ASN A 98 1.95 3.66 22.02
C ASN A 98 0.93 2.52 22.14
N PHE A 99 -0.35 2.75 21.80
CA PHE A 99 -1.32 1.67 21.63
C PHE A 99 -0.93 0.70 20.51
N LEU A 100 -0.14 1.11 19.52
CA LEU A 100 0.41 0.21 18.49
C LEU A 100 1.54 -0.68 19.04
N LEU A 101 2.28 -0.20 20.03
CA LEU A 101 3.46 -0.90 20.57
C LEU A 101 3.08 -1.82 21.73
N PHE A 102 2.20 -1.37 22.64
CA PHE A 102 1.84 -2.10 23.86
C PHE A 102 0.46 -2.77 23.75
N PRO A 103 0.39 -4.08 23.43
CA PRO A 103 -0.87 -4.80 23.35
C PRO A 103 -1.58 -4.94 24.70
N SER A 104 -0.85 -4.80 25.82
CA SER A 104 -1.39 -4.89 27.19
C SER A 104 -2.44 -3.81 27.51
N LEU A 105 -2.39 -2.68 26.78
CA LEU A 105 -3.29 -1.54 26.94
C LEU A 105 -4.63 -1.71 26.20
N LEU A 106 -4.77 -2.79 25.43
CA LEU A 106 -5.89 -3.01 24.51
C LEU A 106 -6.80 -4.13 24.96
N ASN A 107 -8.08 -4.00 24.62
CA ASN A 107 -9.06 -5.08 24.71
C ASN A 107 -9.04 -5.92 23.41
N HIS A 108 -9.91 -6.94 23.31
CA HIS A 108 -9.99 -7.80 22.12
C HIS A 108 -10.23 -7.01 20.80
N ILE A 109 -11.09 -5.98 20.84
CA ILE A 109 -11.40 -5.13 19.68
C ILE A 109 -10.18 -4.26 19.31
N GLY A 110 -9.46 -3.78 20.32
CA GLY A 110 -8.22 -3.02 20.16
C GLY A 110 -7.11 -3.86 19.55
N LEU A 111 -6.95 -5.11 20.00
CA LEU A 111 -5.96 -6.04 19.44
C LEU A 111 -6.21 -6.35 17.96
N GLU A 112 -7.48 -6.53 17.58
CA GLU A 112 -7.82 -6.71 16.17
C GLU A 112 -7.55 -5.46 15.34
N SER A 113 -7.94 -4.29 15.85
CA SER A 113 -7.70 -3.00 15.18
C SER A 113 -6.21 -2.71 15.04
N ARG A 114 -5.42 -3.00 16.08
CA ARG A 114 -3.95 -2.93 16.07
C ARG A 114 -3.36 -3.80 14.97
N ARG A 115 -3.78 -5.06 14.84
CA ARG A 115 -3.28 -5.95 13.78
C ARG A 115 -3.52 -5.34 12.39
N ARG A 116 -4.71 -4.78 12.15
CA ARG A 116 -5.05 -4.14 10.87
C ARG A 116 -4.28 -2.84 10.63
N CYS A 117 -4.03 -2.05 11.67
CA CYS A 117 -3.14 -0.89 11.61
C CYS A 117 -1.72 -1.29 11.23
N ILE A 118 -1.14 -2.30 11.89
CA ILE A 118 0.23 -2.78 11.61
C ILE A 118 0.32 -3.24 10.15
N VAL A 119 -0.63 -4.04 9.66
CA VAL A 119 -0.65 -4.46 8.25
C VAL A 119 -0.69 -3.27 7.31
N SER A 120 -1.51 -2.25 7.61
CA SER A 120 -1.60 -1.04 6.78
C SER A 120 -0.29 -0.25 6.77
N VAL A 121 0.37 -0.10 7.92
CA VAL A 121 1.69 0.57 8.04
C VAL A 121 2.77 -0.22 7.32
N THR A 122 2.81 -1.55 7.46
CA THR A 122 3.77 -2.40 6.77
C THR A 122 3.60 -2.30 5.25
N LEU A 123 2.37 -2.34 4.75
CA LEU A 123 2.10 -2.17 3.31
C LEU A 123 2.48 -0.77 2.83
N LEU A 124 2.20 0.28 3.62
CA LEU A 124 2.61 1.65 3.30
C LEU A 124 4.14 1.77 3.24
N LEU A 125 4.86 1.13 4.16
CA LEU A 125 6.32 1.11 4.20
C LEU A 125 6.91 0.35 3.00
N ILE A 126 6.32 -0.78 2.62
CA ILE A 126 6.71 -1.51 1.41
C ILE A 126 6.50 -0.62 0.17
N LEU A 127 5.34 0.03 0.04
CA LEU A 127 5.09 0.95 -1.08
C LEU A 127 6.08 2.11 -1.09
N TYR A 128 6.36 2.71 0.07
CA TYR A 128 7.35 3.78 0.19
C TYR A 128 8.74 3.32 -0.28
N LEU A 129 9.18 2.12 0.12
CA LEU A 129 10.43 1.55 -0.37
C LEU A 129 10.40 1.40 -1.88
N VAL A 130 9.33 0.86 -2.46
CA VAL A 130 9.22 0.69 -3.92
C VAL A 130 9.25 2.03 -4.66
N VAL A 131 8.53 3.06 -4.17
CA VAL A 131 8.58 4.42 -4.72
C VAL A 131 10.00 4.99 -4.63
N PHE A 132 10.67 4.80 -3.49
CA PHE A 132 12.04 5.28 -3.28
C PHE A 132 13.03 4.62 -4.25
N PHE A 133 12.91 3.30 -4.46
CA PHE A 133 13.71 2.58 -5.45
C PHE A 133 13.47 3.09 -6.88
N ASP A 134 12.22 3.30 -7.28
CA ASP A 134 11.88 3.77 -8.63
C ASP A 134 12.33 5.22 -8.87
N THR A 135 12.13 6.11 -7.89
CA THR A 135 12.41 7.56 -8.03
C THR A 135 13.88 7.94 -7.86
N GLN A 136 14.63 7.23 -7.00
CA GLN A 136 16.00 7.63 -6.67
C GLN A 136 17.05 6.70 -7.30
N ILE A 137 16.81 5.39 -7.30
CA ILE A 137 17.86 4.42 -7.66
C ILE A 137 17.88 4.15 -9.17
N LYS A 138 16.72 4.02 -9.81
CA LYS A 138 16.61 3.83 -11.26
C LYS A 138 17.27 4.96 -12.08
N PRO A 139 17.06 6.26 -11.80
CA PRO A 139 17.76 7.33 -12.52
C PRO A 139 19.25 7.42 -12.17
N ALA A 140 19.66 7.14 -10.92
CA ALA A 140 21.07 7.13 -10.54
C ALA A 140 21.87 6.02 -11.26
N LEU A 141 21.24 4.88 -11.53
CA LEU A 141 21.86 3.77 -12.25
C LEU A 141 21.93 3.99 -13.78
N MET A 142 20.95 4.69 -14.35
CA MET A 142 20.93 5.05 -15.78
C MET A 142 21.80 6.28 -16.11
N GLY A 143 22.10 7.14 -15.14
CA GLY A 143 23.03 8.27 -15.31
C GLY A 143 24.52 7.88 -15.24
N LEU A 144 24.82 6.61 -14.98
CA LEU A 144 26.18 6.04 -14.90
C LEU A 144 26.61 5.28 -16.18
N SER A 145 25.74 5.22 -17.21
CA SER A 145 26.06 4.67 -18.54
C SER A 145 26.17 5.77 -19.60
#